data_AF-A0A3N4JY38-F1
#
_entry.id   AF-A0A3N4JY38-F1
#
_cell.length_a   1.000
_cell.length_b   1.000
_cell.length_c   1.000
_cell.angle_alpha   90.00
_cell.angle_beta   90.00
_cell.angle_gamma   90.00
#
_symmetry.space_group_name_H-M   'P 1'
#
loop_
_entity.id
_entity.type
_entity.pdbx_description
1 polymer ?
#
loop_
_entity_poly.entity_id
_entity_poly.type
_entity_poly.pdbx_seq_one_letter_code
_entity_poly.pdbx_strand_id
1 'polypeptide(L)'
;MKFSFSLIFSLVALATARECGTLEPSLEMLEVSKKFAQEAAEAEVNGQLIAAAVVTIPVWFHVLRSGTSVSQGNIPRSQLTAQFRVLKKAFASTGFSFTLAGTTRTTNSAWFNDRDEAGMKAILHKGDYKTLNVYFQNFSGDLLGHCYFPQTPTAAIIQRDGCSVLYTSTPGGTTTNYNLGQTATHEIGHWFDKD
;
A
#
# COMPACT_ATOMS: atom_id res chain seq x y z
N MET A 1 46.48 -44.80 -0.68
CA MET A 1 45.89 -43.67 0.09
C MET A 1 44.73 -43.11 -0.72
N LYS A 2 43.49 -43.31 -0.25
CA LYS A 2 42.27 -42.79 -0.88
C LYS A 2 42.01 -41.39 -0.31
N PHE A 3 42.14 -40.35 -1.11
CA PHE A 3 41.71 -39.01 -0.73
C PHE A 3 40.30 -38.77 -1.25
N SER A 4 39.36 -38.67 -0.30
CA SER A 4 37.94 -38.41 -0.55
C SER A 4 37.74 -36.91 -0.76
N PHE A 5 37.25 -36.51 -1.92
CA PHE A 5 36.75 -35.16 -2.18
C PHE A 5 35.38 -35.00 -1.52
N SER A 6 35.27 -34.14 -0.49
CA SER A 6 33.97 -33.68 0.00
C SER A 6 33.53 -32.48 -0.81
N LEU A 7 32.51 -32.65 -1.66
CA LEU A 7 31.75 -31.53 -2.21
C LEU A 7 30.85 -30.96 -1.13
N ILE A 8 31.13 -29.74 -0.70
CA ILE A 8 30.20 -28.94 0.10
C ILE A 8 29.16 -28.37 -0.87
N PHE A 9 27.95 -28.94 -0.88
CA PHE A 9 26.78 -28.30 -1.47
C PHE A 9 26.29 -27.21 -0.52
N SER A 10 26.59 -25.94 -0.82
CA SER A 10 25.88 -24.83 -0.20
C SER A 10 24.45 -24.81 -0.72
N LEU A 11 23.49 -25.22 0.11
CA LEU A 11 22.09 -24.89 -0.10
C LEU A 11 21.94 -23.36 -0.02
N VAL A 12 21.86 -22.70 -1.17
CA VAL A 12 21.26 -21.38 -1.25
C VAL A 12 19.77 -21.58 -1.04
N ALA A 13 19.27 -21.25 0.15
CA ALA A 13 17.84 -21.10 0.35
C ALA A 13 17.38 -19.92 -0.52
N LEU A 14 16.72 -20.20 -1.64
CA LEU A 14 15.93 -19.18 -2.34
C LEU A 14 14.80 -18.79 -1.40
N ALA A 15 14.96 -17.69 -0.68
CA ALA A 15 13.82 -17.00 -0.10
C ALA A 15 12.96 -16.53 -1.29
N THR A 16 11.75 -17.07 -1.44
CA THR A 16 10.79 -16.50 -2.39
C THR A 16 10.52 -15.07 -1.95
N ALA A 17 10.81 -14.11 -2.83
CA ALA A 17 10.44 -12.73 -2.58
C ALA A 17 8.92 -12.67 -2.50
N ARG A 18 8.39 -11.98 -1.50
CA ARG A 18 6.96 -11.76 -1.40
C ARG A 18 6.53 -10.72 -2.44
N GLU A 19 5.30 -10.84 -2.94
CA GLU A 19 4.86 -10.16 -4.16
C GLU A 19 3.89 -9.00 -3.90
N CYS A 20 3.95 -8.00 -4.79
CA CYS A 20 2.91 -6.98 -4.97
C CYS A 20 1.80 -7.55 -5.87
N GLY A 21 0.54 -7.34 -5.49
CA GLY A 21 -0.63 -7.82 -6.23
C GLY A 21 -1.31 -6.76 -7.09
N THR A 22 -0.76 -5.54 -7.15
CA THR A 22 -1.24 -4.51 -8.07
C THR A 22 -0.95 -4.99 -9.50
N LEU A 23 -1.99 -5.06 -10.33
CA LEU A 23 -1.84 -5.42 -11.74
C LEU A 23 -1.07 -4.33 -12.48
N GLU A 24 -0.22 -4.74 -13.43
CA GLU A 24 0.47 -3.79 -14.32
C GLU A 24 -0.52 -2.78 -14.94
N PRO A 25 -0.14 -1.49 -15.01
CA PRO A 25 -1.01 -0.45 -15.56
C PRO A 25 -1.33 -0.75 -17.03
N SER A 26 -2.55 -0.42 -17.45
CA SER A 26 -2.94 -0.57 -18.85
C SER A 26 -2.14 0.38 -19.75
N LEU A 27 -2.05 0.08 -21.04
CA LEU A 27 -1.43 0.99 -22.02
C LEU A 27 -2.09 2.38 -22.02
N GLU A 28 -3.39 2.45 -21.76
CA GLU A 28 -4.12 3.71 -21.62
C GLU A 28 -3.66 4.50 -20.39
N MET A 29 -3.54 3.83 -19.23
CA MET A 29 -3.03 4.45 -18.00
C MET A 29 -1.61 4.96 -18.19
N LEU A 30 -0.74 4.17 -18.84
CA LEU A 30 0.63 4.57 -19.14
C LEU A 30 0.69 5.78 -20.07
N GLU A 31 -0.20 5.87 -21.06
CA GLU A 31 -0.25 7.02 -21.98
C GLU A 31 -0.73 8.29 -21.26
N VAL A 32 -1.75 8.16 -20.41
CA VAL A 32 -2.22 9.25 -19.56
C VAL A 32 -1.13 9.72 -18.60
N SER A 33 -0.41 8.80 -17.97
CA SER A 33 0.73 9.07 -17.08
C SER A 33 1.83 9.85 -17.80
N LYS A 34 2.25 9.38 -19.00
CA LYS A 34 3.22 10.07 -19.84
C LYS A 34 2.78 11.47 -20.21
N LYS A 35 1.49 11.64 -20.55
CA LYS A 35 0.94 12.95 -20.90
C LYS A 35 1.00 13.91 -19.70
N PHE A 36 0.64 13.46 -18.50
CA PHE A 36 0.76 14.30 -17.30
C PHE A 36 2.23 14.65 -16.99
N ALA A 37 3.16 13.72 -17.18
CA ALA A 37 4.58 13.99 -17.01
C ALA A 37 5.10 15.02 -18.03
N GLN A 38 4.67 14.93 -19.28
CA GLN A 38 5.00 15.91 -20.33
C GLN A 38 4.42 17.29 -20.01
N GLU A 39 3.14 17.37 -19.66
CA GLU A 39 2.48 18.63 -19.28
C GLU A 39 3.17 19.29 -18.06
N ALA A 40 3.58 18.49 -17.07
CA ALA A 40 4.33 18.98 -15.92
C ALA A 40 5.72 19.54 -16.31
N ALA A 41 6.44 18.83 -17.19
CA ALA A 41 7.74 19.29 -17.70
C ALA A 41 7.61 20.54 -18.58
N GLU A 42 6.55 20.65 -19.39
CA GLU A 42 6.27 21.85 -20.18
C GLU A 42 5.93 23.06 -19.29
N ALA A 43 5.15 22.85 -18.23
CA ALA A 43 4.86 23.90 -17.25
C ALA A 43 6.14 24.39 -16.52
N GLU A 44 7.09 23.48 -16.28
CA GLU A 44 8.44 23.80 -15.78
C GLU A 44 9.22 24.71 -16.72
N VAL A 45 9.33 24.32 -17.99
CA VAL A 45 10.04 25.10 -19.01
C VAL A 45 9.40 26.47 -19.22
N ASN A 46 8.07 26.55 -19.19
CA ASN A 46 7.34 27.78 -19.43
C ASN A 46 7.31 28.73 -18.21
N GLY A 47 7.98 28.38 -17.10
CA GLY A 47 7.96 29.17 -15.87
C GLY A 47 6.55 29.29 -15.26
N GLN A 48 5.65 28.38 -15.62
CA GLN A 48 4.27 28.31 -15.13
C GLN A 48 4.14 27.42 -13.90
N LEU A 49 5.25 26.89 -13.38
CA LEU A 49 5.29 26.28 -12.06
C LEU A 49 5.00 27.34 -11.01
N ILE A 50 3.73 27.43 -10.63
CA ILE A 50 3.39 27.83 -9.27
C ILE A 50 4.14 26.85 -8.38
N ALA A 51 4.93 27.34 -7.40
CA ALA A 51 5.58 26.47 -6.42
C ALA A 51 4.58 25.42 -5.96
N ALA A 52 4.83 24.15 -6.32
CA ALA A 52 3.81 23.11 -6.21
C ALA A 52 3.35 23.07 -4.76
N ALA A 53 2.11 23.53 -4.52
CA ALA A 53 1.58 23.57 -3.17
C ALA A 53 1.57 22.13 -2.65
N VAL A 54 2.10 21.93 -1.44
CA VAL A 54 2.10 20.60 -0.82
C VAL A 54 0.66 20.10 -0.74
N VAL A 55 0.35 19.04 -1.47
CA VAL A 55 -0.98 18.45 -1.49
C VAL A 55 -1.14 17.61 -0.23
N THR A 56 -2.03 18.03 0.66
CA THR A 56 -2.30 17.31 1.91
C THR A 56 -3.45 16.34 1.73
N ILE A 57 -3.16 15.04 1.86
CA ILE A 57 -4.10 13.94 1.67
C ILE A 57 -4.59 13.44 3.04
N PRO A 58 -5.92 13.44 3.29
CA PRO A 58 -6.50 12.76 4.44
C PRO A 58 -6.36 11.24 4.28
N VAL A 59 -5.96 10.57 5.36
CA VAL A 59 -5.73 9.12 5.37
C VAL A 59 -6.62 8.43 6.40
N TRP A 60 -7.33 7.40 5.99
CA TRP A 60 -8.03 6.48 6.88
C TRP A 60 -7.32 5.13 6.94
N PHE A 61 -7.06 4.67 8.16
CA PHE A 61 -6.56 3.32 8.41
C PHE A 61 -7.71 2.41 8.86
N HIS A 62 -8.04 1.40 8.06
CA HIS A 62 -9.03 0.39 8.38
C HIS A 62 -8.31 -0.88 8.84
N VAL A 63 -8.42 -1.21 10.13
CA VAL A 63 -7.87 -2.47 10.66
C VAL A 63 -8.96 -3.54 10.61
N LEU A 64 -8.79 -4.51 9.71
CA LEU A 64 -9.64 -5.69 9.65
C LEU A 64 -9.06 -6.73 10.60
N ARG A 65 -9.94 -7.45 11.31
CA ARG A 65 -9.51 -8.48 12.28
C ARG A 65 -10.51 -9.62 12.37
N SER A 66 -10.02 -10.82 12.61
CA SER A 66 -10.84 -12.00 12.95
C SER A 66 -11.13 -12.10 14.45
N GLY A 67 -10.44 -11.32 15.28
CA GLY A 67 -10.57 -11.35 16.75
C GLY A 67 -9.79 -10.23 17.43
N THR A 68 -9.47 -10.40 18.72
CA THR A 68 -8.89 -9.34 19.57
C THR A 68 -7.39 -9.47 19.79
N SER A 69 -6.76 -10.59 19.41
CA SER A 69 -5.30 -10.73 19.49
C SER A 69 -4.60 -10.07 18.30
N VAL A 70 -3.30 -9.78 18.46
CA VAL A 70 -2.47 -9.28 17.35
C VAL A 70 -2.41 -10.29 16.20
N SER A 71 -2.28 -11.59 16.50
CA SER A 71 -2.29 -12.67 15.51
C SER A 71 -3.61 -12.82 14.75
N GLN A 72 -4.68 -12.18 15.23
CA GLN A 72 -5.99 -12.12 14.60
C GLN A 72 -6.24 -10.79 13.87
N GLY A 73 -5.19 -10.01 13.59
CA GLY A 73 -5.29 -8.74 12.87
C GLY A 73 -5.48 -7.51 13.75
N ASN A 74 -5.54 -7.65 15.08
CA ASN A 74 -5.71 -6.50 15.98
C ASN A 74 -4.40 -5.71 16.16
N ILE A 75 -3.91 -5.06 15.08
CA ILE A 75 -2.66 -4.28 15.04
C ILE A 75 -2.65 -3.26 16.19
N PRO A 76 -1.64 -3.24 17.08
CA PRO A 76 -1.53 -2.25 18.15
C PRO A 76 -1.45 -0.81 17.62
N ARG A 77 -1.98 0.15 18.40
CA ARG A 77 -1.92 1.59 18.05
C ARG A 77 -0.49 2.09 17.80
N SER A 78 0.48 1.54 18.52
CA SER A 78 1.90 1.87 18.35
C SER A 78 2.42 1.53 16.96
N GLN A 79 2.05 0.36 16.41
CA GLN A 79 2.43 -0.06 15.06
C GLN A 79 1.77 0.81 13.99
N LEU A 80 0.48 1.16 14.14
CA LEU A 80 -0.20 2.09 13.24
C LEU A 80 0.42 3.50 13.26
N THR A 81 0.80 3.97 14.44
CA THR A 81 1.49 5.26 14.60
C THR A 81 2.88 5.22 13.94
N ALA A 82 3.58 4.10 14.04
CA ALA A 82 4.85 3.90 13.33
C ALA A 82 4.64 3.82 11.81
N GLN A 83 3.62 3.10 11.34
CA GLN A 83 3.28 3.00 9.92
C GLN A 83 3.00 4.38 9.32
N PHE A 84 2.21 5.21 10.01
CA PHE A 84 1.92 6.57 9.55
C PHE A 84 3.18 7.44 9.49
N ARG A 85 4.12 7.27 10.43
CA ARG A 85 5.43 7.96 10.38
C ARG A 85 6.29 7.51 9.21
N VAL A 86 6.32 6.21 8.91
CA VAL A 86 7.03 5.67 7.74
C VAL A 86 6.47 6.27 6.45
N LEU A 87 5.14 6.26 6.30
CA LEU A 87 4.45 6.85 5.15
C LEU A 87 4.81 8.33 4.98
N LYS A 88 4.65 9.14 6.03
CA LYS A 88 4.99 10.57 5.99
C LYS A 88 6.45 10.82 5.63
N LYS A 89 7.38 10.00 6.13
CA LYS A 89 8.81 10.14 5.84
C LYS A 89 9.11 9.82 4.38
N ALA A 90 8.51 8.77 3.83
CA ALA A 90 8.76 8.32 2.47
C ALA A 90 8.31 9.34 1.41
N PHE A 91 7.20 10.04 1.65
CA PHE A 91 6.65 11.02 0.70
C PHE A 91 7.08 12.47 0.97
N ALA A 92 7.92 12.73 1.98
CA ALA A 92 8.26 14.09 2.39
C ALA A 92 8.87 14.96 1.25
N SER A 93 9.50 14.34 0.26
CA SER A 93 10.12 15.00 -0.89
C SER A 93 9.31 14.93 -2.19
N THR A 94 8.08 14.39 -2.16
CA THR A 94 7.30 14.15 -3.39
C THR A 94 6.25 15.21 -3.69
N GLY A 95 6.11 16.21 -2.81
CA GLY A 95 5.03 17.22 -2.87
C GLY A 95 3.71 16.76 -2.24
N PHE A 96 3.64 15.51 -1.78
CA PHE A 96 2.49 14.98 -1.05
C PHE A 96 2.76 14.94 0.47
N SER A 97 1.77 15.35 1.25
CA SER A 97 1.78 15.23 2.71
C SER A 97 0.51 14.52 3.18
N PHE A 98 0.54 13.96 4.38
CA PHE A 98 -0.57 13.19 4.91
C PHE A 98 -1.04 13.70 6.26
N THR A 99 -2.36 13.66 6.47
CA THR A 99 -3.01 13.82 7.76
C THR A 99 -3.79 12.56 8.10
N LEU A 100 -3.63 12.03 9.31
CA LEU A 100 -4.39 10.86 9.74
C LEU A 100 -5.80 11.33 10.12
N ALA A 101 -6.77 11.08 9.24
CA ALA A 101 -8.18 11.41 9.46
C ALA A 101 -8.81 10.50 10.51
N GLY A 102 -8.38 9.24 10.58
CA GLY A 102 -8.80 8.34 11.64
C GLY A 102 -8.35 6.90 11.46
N THR A 103 -8.75 6.06 12.41
CA THR A 103 -8.55 4.62 12.36
C THR A 103 -9.84 3.90 12.74
N THR A 104 -10.29 2.97 11.91
CA THR A 104 -11.41 2.07 12.24
C THR A 104 -10.88 0.68 12.58
N ARG A 105 -11.66 -0.08 13.35
CA ARG A 105 -11.41 -1.50 13.61
C ARG A 105 -12.67 -2.29 13.35
N THR A 106 -12.62 -3.21 12.40
CA THR A 106 -13.77 -4.00 11.99
C THR A 106 -13.50 -5.47 12.24
N THR A 107 -14.32 -6.11 13.08
CA THR A 107 -14.24 -7.55 13.32
C THR A 107 -15.11 -8.26 12.29
N ASN A 108 -14.48 -8.79 11.23
CA ASN A 108 -15.13 -9.60 10.21
C ASN A 108 -14.08 -10.56 9.64
N SER A 109 -14.23 -11.86 9.91
CA SER A 109 -13.23 -12.85 9.51
C SER A 109 -13.18 -13.09 7.99
N ALA A 110 -14.26 -12.81 7.25
CA ALA A 110 -14.25 -12.92 5.79
C ALA A 110 -13.39 -11.79 5.20
N TRP A 111 -13.73 -10.53 5.53
CA TRP A 111 -12.98 -9.36 5.07
C TRP A 111 -11.53 -9.38 5.56
N PHE A 112 -11.28 -9.83 6.79
CA PHE A 112 -9.90 -9.96 7.28
C PHE A 112 -9.07 -10.94 6.46
N ASN A 113 -9.65 -11.98 5.86
CA ASN A 113 -8.91 -12.95 5.06
C ASN A 113 -9.10 -12.72 3.55
N ASP A 114 -9.28 -11.46 3.17
CA ASP A 114 -9.40 -11.02 1.77
C ASP A 114 -10.52 -11.74 1.00
N ARG A 115 -11.67 -11.91 1.66
CA ARG A 115 -12.89 -12.43 1.04
C ARG A 115 -13.90 -11.31 1.01
N ASP A 116 -14.44 -11.02 -0.18
CA ASP A 116 -15.42 -9.94 -0.42
C ASP A 116 -14.84 -8.52 -0.30
N GLU A 117 -13.80 -8.21 -1.08
CA GLU A 117 -13.21 -6.85 -1.14
C GLU A 117 -14.27 -5.80 -1.54
N ALA A 118 -15.09 -6.10 -2.56
CA ALA A 118 -16.09 -5.17 -3.06
C ALA A 118 -17.12 -4.80 -1.99
N GLY A 119 -17.70 -5.78 -1.28
CA GLY A 119 -18.63 -5.54 -0.19
C GLY A 119 -17.96 -4.84 1.00
N MET A 120 -16.72 -5.21 1.33
CA MET A 120 -15.93 -4.54 2.37
C MET A 120 -15.75 -3.05 2.07
N LYS A 121 -15.18 -2.71 0.91
CA LYS A 121 -14.87 -1.32 0.54
C LYS A 121 -16.14 -0.50 0.34
N ALA A 122 -17.21 -1.10 -0.17
CA ALA A 122 -18.53 -0.45 -0.27
C ALA A 122 -19.07 0.07 1.06
N ILE A 123 -18.78 -0.62 2.16
CA ILE A 123 -19.25 -0.26 3.50
C ILE A 123 -18.23 0.61 4.24
N LEU A 124 -16.93 0.34 4.08
CA LEU A 124 -15.89 0.91 4.92
C LEU A 124 -15.26 2.19 4.37
N HIS A 125 -15.31 2.41 3.05
CA HIS A 125 -14.71 3.58 2.41
C HIS A 125 -15.13 4.89 3.10
N LYS A 126 -14.16 5.79 3.30
CA LYS A 126 -14.36 7.11 3.89
C LYS A 126 -13.87 8.21 2.96
N GLY A 127 -14.63 9.31 2.93
CA GLY A 127 -14.31 10.50 2.17
C GLY A 127 -14.71 10.37 0.70
N ASP A 128 -14.02 11.15 -0.13
CA ASP A 128 -14.16 11.20 -1.58
C ASP A 128 -12.84 10.73 -2.25
N TYR A 129 -12.72 10.93 -3.57
CA TYR A 129 -11.54 10.54 -4.34
C TYR A 129 -10.23 11.24 -3.93
N LYS A 130 -10.27 12.21 -3.02
CA LYS A 130 -9.09 12.89 -2.46
C LYS A 130 -8.64 12.29 -1.13
N THR A 131 -9.34 11.24 -0.65
CA THR A 131 -9.09 10.61 0.65
C THR A 131 -8.51 9.21 0.46
N LEU A 132 -7.31 8.99 0.98
CA LEU A 132 -6.65 7.69 0.91
C LEU A 132 -7.22 6.75 1.97
N ASN A 133 -7.73 5.59 1.54
CA ASN A 133 -8.20 4.53 2.41
C ASN A 133 -7.19 3.36 2.38
N VAL A 134 -6.66 2.97 3.55
CA VAL A 134 -5.70 1.86 3.69
C VAL A 134 -6.30 0.76 4.56
N TYR A 135 -6.46 -0.42 4.00
CA TYR A 135 -7.08 -1.59 4.61
C TYR A 135 -6.00 -2.59 5.03
N PHE A 136 -5.84 -2.81 6.34
CA PHE A 136 -4.93 -3.82 6.87
C PHE A 136 -5.65 -5.14 7.03
N GLN A 137 -5.28 -6.13 6.22
CA GLN A 137 -5.91 -7.45 6.18
C GLN A 137 -4.87 -8.58 6.13
N ASN A 138 -5.33 -9.82 6.17
CA ASN A 138 -4.53 -11.02 5.99
C ASN A 138 -4.67 -11.53 4.56
N PHE A 139 -3.53 -11.84 3.94
CA PHE A 139 -3.48 -12.42 2.61
C PHE A 139 -2.97 -13.86 2.68
N SER A 140 -3.38 -14.65 1.69
CA SER A 140 -2.89 -16.01 1.49
C SER A 140 -1.60 -15.99 0.67
N GLY A 141 -0.70 -16.95 0.88
CA GLY A 141 0.53 -17.08 0.10
C GLY A 141 1.52 -15.93 0.33
N ASP A 142 2.12 -15.48 -0.77
CA ASP A 142 3.24 -14.54 -0.77
C ASP A 142 2.83 -13.08 -0.99
N LEU A 143 1.53 -12.79 -1.13
CA LEU A 143 1.02 -11.44 -1.35
C LEU A 143 1.26 -10.52 -0.13
N LEU A 144 1.78 -9.32 -0.38
CA LEU A 144 1.99 -8.27 0.63
C LEU A 144 0.92 -7.19 0.58
N GLY A 145 0.39 -6.87 -0.59
CA GLY A 145 -0.59 -5.81 -0.75
C GLY A 145 -0.88 -5.52 -2.20
N HIS A 146 -1.85 -4.64 -2.42
CA HIS A 146 -2.18 -4.09 -3.73
C HIS A 146 -2.91 -2.75 -3.55
N CYS A 147 -2.91 -1.92 -4.59
CA CYS A 147 -3.78 -0.75 -4.73
C CYS A 147 -4.41 -0.69 -6.11
N TYR A 148 -5.33 0.25 -6.27
CA TYR A 148 -5.81 0.65 -7.58
C TYR A 148 -5.05 1.91 -8.04
N PHE A 149 -4.59 1.89 -9.29
CA PHE A 149 -4.09 3.08 -9.98
C PHE A 149 -5.18 4.16 -10.12
N PRO A 150 -4.79 5.44 -10.21
CA PRO A 150 -5.69 6.53 -10.56
C PRO A 150 -6.52 6.24 -11.81
N GLN A 151 -7.81 6.52 -11.73
CA GLN A 151 -8.79 6.34 -12.79
C GLN A 151 -9.75 7.52 -12.81
N THR A 152 -10.44 7.73 -13.93
CA THR A 152 -11.52 8.72 -14.00
C THR A 152 -12.58 8.41 -12.93
N PRO A 153 -12.85 9.35 -12.00
CA PRO A 153 -13.68 9.07 -10.84
C PRO A 153 -15.15 8.89 -11.25
N THR A 154 -15.66 7.69 -11.01
CA THR A 154 -17.10 7.39 -10.98
C THR A 154 -17.46 6.90 -9.57
N ALA A 155 -18.75 6.84 -9.24
CA ALA A 155 -19.18 6.33 -7.93
C ALA A 155 -18.61 4.93 -7.62
N ALA A 156 -18.56 4.04 -8.63
CA ALA A 156 -17.99 2.70 -8.49
C ALA A 156 -16.46 2.72 -8.32
N ILE A 157 -15.75 3.61 -9.02
CA ILE A 157 -14.29 3.78 -8.86
C ILE A 157 -13.96 4.30 -7.47
N ILE A 158 -14.62 5.37 -7.04
CA ILE A 158 -14.40 5.97 -5.72
C ILE A 158 -14.66 4.92 -4.62
N GLN A 159 -15.73 4.13 -4.76
CA GLN A 159 -16.07 3.13 -3.76
C GLN A 159 -15.00 2.03 -3.58
N ARG A 160 -14.35 1.58 -4.66
CA ARG A 160 -13.31 0.53 -4.59
C ARG A 160 -11.90 1.07 -4.36
N ASP A 161 -11.72 2.38 -4.41
CA ASP A 161 -10.43 3.05 -4.33
C ASP A 161 -9.67 2.75 -3.02
N GLY A 162 -8.35 2.89 -3.09
CA GLY A 162 -7.44 2.71 -1.97
C GLY A 162 -6.72 1.37 -1.95
N CYS A 163 -6.01 1.14 -0.84
CA CYS A 163 -4.91 0.20 -0.75
C CYS A 163 -5.16 -0.88 0.28
N SER A 164 -4.94 -2.14 -0.07
CA SER A 164 -5.03 -3.27 0.84
C SER A 164 -3.64 -3.81 1.15
N VAL A 165 -3.30 -3.94 2.43
CA VAL A 165 -1.94 -4.21 2.90
C VAL A 165 -1.93 -5.32 3.94
N LEU A 166 -0.93 -6.21 3.87
CA LEU A 166 -0.76 -7.30 4.81
C LEU A 166 -0.52 -6.74 6.20
N TYR A 167 -1.38 -7.08 7.17
CA TYR A 167 -1.38 -6.50 8.51
C TYR A 167 -0.04 -6.70 9.25
N THR A 168 0.64 -7.82 8.99
CA THR A 168 1.95 -8.17 9.59
C THR A 168 3.15 -7.50 8.92
N SER A 169 2.95 -6.73 7.85
CA SER A 169 3.99 -5.90 7.20
C SER A 169 4.19 -4.53 7.85
N THR A 170 3.30 -4.16 8.79
CA THR A 170 3.44 -2.92 9.56
C THR A 170 4.74 -2.93 10.41
N PRO A 171 5.28 -1.76 10.80
CA PRO A 171 6.47 -1.69 11.64
C PRO A 171 6.34 -2.52 12.92
N GLY A 172 7.24 -3.49 13.09
CA GLY A 172 7.23 -4.42 14.23
C GLY A 172 6.25 -5.59 14.10
N GLY A 173 5.66 -5.78 12.92
CA GLY A 173 4.89 -6.98 12.58
C GLY A 173 5.77 -8.22 12.35
N THR A 174 5.13 -9.34 12.02
CA THR A 174 5.78 -10.66 11.97
C THR A 174 6.20 -11.10 10.57
N THR A 175 5.92 -10.33 9.51
CA THR A 175 6.40 -10.69 8.17
C THR A 175 7.89 -10.41 8.05
N THR A 176 8.71 -11.45 8.16
CA THR A 176 10.18 -11.37 8.02
C THR A 176 10.56 -10.59 6.76
N ASN A 177 11.52 -9.66 6.89
CA ASN A 177 12.02 -8.76 5.84
C ASN A 177 11.04 -7.70 5.31
N TYR A 178 9.75 -7.78 5.63
CA TYR A 178 8.73 -6.84 5.15
C TYR A 178 7.96 -6.16 6.28
N ASN A 179 8.47 -6.19 7.52
CA ASN A 179 7.82 -5.65 8.72
C ASN A 179 8.32 -4.26 9.13
N LEU A 180 8.75 -3.45 8.15
CA LEU A 180 9.20 -2.07 8.34
C LEU A 180 8.18 -1.04 7.85
N GLY A 181 7.01 -1.49 7.39
CA GLY A 181 5.96 -0.62 6.83
C GLY A 181 6.21 -0.13 5.41
N GLN A 182 7.19 -0.71 4.71
CA GLN A 182 7.51 -0.35 3.33
C GLN A 182 6.49 -0.88 2.34
N THR A 183 5.81 -2.00 2.65
CA THR A 183 4.70 -2.49 1.82
C THR A 183 3.65 -1.41 1.63
N ALA A 184 3.09 -0.84 2.70
CA ALA A 184 2.11 0.23 2.56
C ALA A 184 2.65 1.43 1.77
N THR A 185 3.95 1.74 1.90
CA THR A 185 4.57 2.83 1.16
C THR A 185 4.61 2.54 -0.34
N HIS A 186 5.02 1.34 -0.74
CA HIS A 186 5.02 0.88 -2.12
C HIS A 186 3.61 0.86 -2.70
N GLU A 187 2.66 0.25 -1.99
CA GLU A 187 1.27 0.20 -2.41
C GLU A 187 0.68 1.61 -2.64
N ILE A 188 0.91 2.54 -1.71
CA ILE A 188 0.45 3.93 -1.86
C ILE A 188 1.16 4.65 -3.03
N GLY A 189 2.35 4.20 -3.45
CA GLY A 189 3.01 4.65 -4.68
C GLY A 189 2.12 4.44 -5.91
N HIS A 190 1.61 3.21 -6.09
CA HIS A 190 0.62 2.88 -7.13
C HIS A 190 -0.60 3.80 -7.10
N TRP A 191 -1.11 4.14 -5.90
CA TRP A 191 -2.27 5.06 -5.76
C TRP A 191 -1.99 6.47 -6.27
N PHE A 192 -0.72 6.90 -6.30
CA PHE A 192 -0.30 8.16 -6.91
C PHE A 192 0.24 8.02 -8.33
N ASP A 193 0.20 6.83 -8.93
CA ASP A 193 0.90 6.54 -10.18
C ASP A 193 2.42 6.84 -10.09
N LYS A 194 3.02 6.48 -8.94
CA LYS A 194 4.42 6.77 -8.58
C LYS A 194 5.09 5.51 -8.05
N ASP A 195 5.78 4.78 -8.93
CA ASP A 195 6.72 3.71 -8.56
C ASP A 195 8.17 4.07 -8.92
#